data_AF-A0AAD3HET6-F1
#
_entry.id   AF-A0AAD3HET6-F1
#
_cell.length_a   1.000
_cell.length_b   1.000
_cell.length_c   1.000
_cell.angle_alpha   90.00
_cell.angle_beta   90.00
_cell.angle_gamma   90.00
#
_symmetry.space_group_name_H-M   'P 1'
#
loop_
_entity.id
_entity.type
_entity.pdbx_description
1 polymer ?
#
loop_
_entity_poly.entity_id
_entity_poly.type
_entity_poly.pdbx_seq_one_letter_code
_entity_poly.pdbx_strand_id
1 'polypeptide(L)'
;MRVVALLSLVASASAFGVTRSPITTSSTALNGMPEAPTEKTLDHAAKGARWSEIRLLSDEEAEAQLSGDELESFKSYHADVKEGIEKLEKVAEMMLKSLEPPRVKAKGKKQRKRDKWAKVSAIAAARAAQQ
;
A
#
# COMPACT_ATOMS: atom_id res chain seq x y z
N MET A 1 -1.10 -43.50 13.41
CA MET A 1 -1.91 -42.28 13.13
C MET A 1 -1.79 -41.16 14.17
N ARG A 2 -1.55 -41.44 15.48
CA ARG A 2 -1.43 -40.37 16.51
C ARG A 2 -0.19 -39.46 16.36
N VAL A 3 0.91 -39.98 15.80
CA VAL A 3 2.16 -39.23 15.61
C VAL A 3 2.07 -38.20 14.47
N VAL A 4 1.30 -38.50 13.42
CA VAL A 4 1.13 -37.62 12.26
C VAL A 4 0.32 -36.36 12.62
N ALA A 5 -0.69 -36.49 13.48
CA ALA A 5 -1.51 -35.36 13.94
C ALA A 5 -0.75 -34.38 14.85
N LEU A 6 0.24 -34.87 15.62
CA LEU A 6 1.08 -34.02 16.47
C LEU A 6 2.09 -33.21 15.64
N LEU A 7 2.65 -33.79 14.58
CA LEU A 7 3.57 -33.10 13.68
C LEU A 7 2.87 -31.99 12.87
N SER A 8 1.62 -32.19 12.46
CA SER A 8 0.85 -31.14 11.76
C SER A 8 0.51 -29.94 12.65
N LEU A 9 0.38 -30.15 13.97
CA LEU A 9 0.07 -29.07 14.92
C LEU A 9 1.30 -28.19 15.23
N VAL A 10 2.49 -28.79 15.29
CA VAL A 10 3.76 -28.05 15.52
C VAL A 10 4.15 -27.22 14.29
N ALA A 11 3.93 -27.75 13.08
CA ALA A 11 4.18 -27.01 11.84
C ALA A 11 3.22 -25.82 11.63
N SER A 12 2.02 -25.85 12.20
CA SER A 12 1.08 -24.73 12.13
C SER A 12 1.31 -23.67 13.21
N ALA A 13 1.93 -24.02 14.35
CA ALA A 13 2.37 -23.05 15.34
C ALA A 13 3.58 -22.21 14.87
N SER A 14 4.48 -22.79 14.05
CA SER A 14 5.61 -22.06 13.46
C SER A 14 5.24 -21.18 12.26
N ALA A 15 4.06 -21.38 11.66
CA ALA A 15 3.58 -20.57 10.53
C ALA A 15 2.84 -19.28 10.95
N PHE A 16 2.32 -19.23 12.18
CA PHE A 16 1.62 -18.05 12.74
C PHE A 16 2.24 -17.52 14.03
N GLY A 17 3.35 -18.11 14.48
CA GLY A 17 4.19 -17.48 15.48
C GLY A 17 4.78 -16.22 14.89
N VAL A 18 4.21 -15.06 15.24
CA VAL A 18 4.89 -13.77 15.12
C VAL A 18 6.12 -13.87 16.01
N THR A 19 7.20 -14.45 15.49
CA THR A 19 8.50 -14.25 16.08
C THR A 19 8.71 -12.75 16.00
N ARG A 20 8.78 -12.07 17.15
CA ARG A 20 9.46 -10.78 17.20
C ARG A 20 10.87 -11.06 16.72
N SER A 21 11.09 -10.97 15.41
CA SER A 21 12.42 -10.75 14.90
C SER A 21 12.87 -9.52 15.66
N PRO A 22 13.93 -9.57 16.48
CA PRO A 22 14.45 -8.34 17.05
C PRO A 22 14.68 -7.45 15.84
N ILE A 23 13.99 -6.31 15.82
CA ILE A 23 14.36 -5.22 14.93
C ILE A 23 15.73 -4.84 15.46
N THR A 24 16.76 -5.52 14.97
CA THR A 24 18.11 -5.00 15.04
C THR A 24 18.03 -3.76 14.18
N THR A 25 17.74 -2.64 14.83
CA THR A 25 18.11 -1.36 14.31
C THR A 25 19.62 -1.48 14.13
N SER A 26 20.06 -1.76 12.90
CA SER A 26 21.42 -1.49 12.52
C SER A 26 21.52 0.01 12.68
N SER A 27 21.93 0.44 13.88
CA SER A 27 22.26 1.81 14.18
C SER A 27 23.39 2.14 13.21
N THR A 28 23.03 2.74 12.08
CA THR A 28 23.97 3.46 11.25
C THR A 28 24.36 4.66 12.08
N ALA A 29 25.30 4.44 13.00
CA ALA A 29 25.86 5.51 13.79
C ALA A 29 26.45 6.51 12.80
N LEU A 30 25.92 7.73 12.81
CA LEU A 30 26.31 8.84 11.96
C LEU A 30 27.68 9.41 12.38
N ASN A 31 28.63 8.54 12.69
CA ASN A 31 29.92 8.87 13.31
C ASN A 31 30.95 9.41 12.28
N GLY A 32 30.50 9.75 11.08
CA GLY A 32 31.35 10.20 9.97
C GLY A 32 30.94 11.55 9.37
N MET A 33 29.99 12.27 9.98
CA MET A 33 29.76 13.66 9.55
C MET A 33 30.93 14.52 10.05
N PRO A 34 31.63 15.22 9.15
CA PRO A 34 32.68 16.16 9.56
C PRO A 34 32.06 17.26 10.42
N GLU A 35 32.71 17.62 11.53
CA GLU A 35 32.22 18.69 12.45
C GLU A 35 32.15 20.05 11.77
N ALA A 36 32.97 20.27 10.73
CA ALA A 36 32.96 21.46 9.91
C ALA A 36 32.37 21.16 8.52
N PRO A 37 31.59 22.09 7.94
CA PRO A 37 31.09 21.92 6.58
C PRO A 37 32.26 21.87 5.60
N THR A 38 32.42 20.72 4.95
CA THR A 38 33.30 20.57 3.78
C THR A 38 32.83 21.44 2.62
N GLU A 39 33.73 21.80 1.69
CA GLU A 39 33.37 22.54 0.47
C GLU A 39 32.22 21.86 -0.29
N LYS A 40 32.26 20.53 -0.40
CA LYS A 40 31.18 19.75 -1.04
C LYS A 40 29.84 19.94 -0.34
N THR A 41 29.80 19.94 0.99
CA THR A 41 28.54 20.15 1.73
C THR A 41 28.00 21.56 1.59
N LEU A 42 28.87 22.58 1.46
CA LEU A 42 28.45 23.95 1.19
C LEU A 42 27.90 24.10 -0.24
N ASP A 43 28.55 23.47 -1.23
CA ASP A 43 28.06 23.45 -2.60
C ASP A 43 26.69 22.76 -2.72
N HIS A 44 26.51 21.64 -2.02
CA HIS A 44 25.21 20.96 -1.96
C HIS A 44 24.15 21.81 -1.26
N ALA A 45 24.51 22.53 -0.18
CA ALA A 45 23.59 23.43 0.49
C ALA A 45 23.17 24.59 -0.42
N ALA A 46 24.09 25.18 -1.17
CA ALA A 46 23.80 26.24 -2.13
C ALA A 46 22.88 25.75 -3.27
N LYS A 47 23.16 24.56 -3.83
CA LYS A 47 22.28 23.92 -4.83
C LYS A 47 20.89 23.62 -4.28
N GLY A 48 20.81 23.15 -3.03
CA GLY A 48 19.55 22.90 -2.34
C GLY A 48 18.74 24.17 -2.12
N ALA A 49 19.39 25.27 -1.73
CA ALA A 49 18.75 26.57 -1.57
C ALA A 49 18.19 27.06 -2.92
N ARG A 50 19.00 27.04 -3.98
CA ARG A 50 18.56 27.39 -5.34
C ARG A 50 17.36 26.55 -5.79
N TRP A 51 17.43 25.23 -5.59
CA TRP A 51 16.34 24.33 -5.92
C TRP A 51 15.05 24.65 -5.14
N SER A 52 15.17 25.02 -3.87
CA SER A 52 14.01 25.37 -3.03
C SER A 52 13.27 26.61 -3.50
N GLU A 53 13.98 27.57 -4.12
CA GLU A 53 13.41 28.76 -4.74
C GLU A 53 12.65 28.41 -6.02
N ILE A 54 13.23 27.57 -6.87
CA ILE A 54 12.70 27.34 -8.21
C ILE A 54 11.62 26.25 -8.27
N ARG A 55 11.63 25.26 -7.36
CA ARG A 55 10.73 24.09 -7.45
C ARG A 55 9.24 24.41 -7.35
N LEU A 56 8.89 25.58 -6.81
CA LEU A 56 7.51 26.04 -6.62
C LEU A 56 7.03 26.98 -7.74
N LEU A 57 7.90 27.33 -8.68
CA LEU A 57 7.49 28.10 -9.85
C LEU A 57 6.47 27.32 -10.69
N SER A 58 5.63 28.05 -11.40
CA SER A 58 4.82 27.46 -12.47
C SER A 58 5.67 27.15 -13.70
N ASP A 59 5.20 26.26 -14.58
CA ASP A 59 5.91 25.92 -15.83
C ASP A 59 6.22 27.16 -16.69
N GLU A 60 5.28 28.12 -16.73
CA GLU A 60 5.43 29.38 -17.48
C GLU A 60 6.49 30.30 -16.86
N GLU A 61 6.50 30.42 -15.53
CA GLU A 61 7.50 31.22 -14.82
C GLU A 61 8.89 30.56 -14.87
N ALA A 62 8.94 29.23 -14.84
CA ALA A 62 10.16 28.46 -14.97
C ALA A 62 10.78 28.64 -16.36
N GLU A 63 10.00 28.60 -17.44
CA GLU A 63 10.47 28.86 -18.80
C GLU A 63 10.95 30.30 -19.02
N ALA A 64 10.40 31.27 -18.28
CA ALA A 64 10.81 32.67 -18.34
C ALA A 64 12.09 32.96 -17.54
N GLN A 65 12.31 32.25 -16.43
CA GLN A 65 13.40 32.54 -15.47
C GLN A 65 14.58 31.56 -15.55
N LEU A 66 14.35 30.34 -16.03
CA LEU A 66 15.34 29.26 -16.09
C LEU A 66 15.70 28.95 -17.54
N SER A 67 16.93 28.52 -17.77
CA SER A 67 17.40 28.13 -19.09
C SER A 67 18.39 26.97 -19.01
N GLY A 68 18.52 26.22 -20.11
CA GLY A 68 19.45 25.08 -20.21
C GLY A 68 19.13 23.96 -19.20
N ASP A 69 20.18 23.42 -18.59
CA ASP A 69 20.14 22.24 -17.70
C ASP A 69 19.22 22.44 -16.47
N GLU A 70 19.10 23.68 -15.97
CA GLU A 70 18.24 24.00 -14.81
C GLU A 70 16.76 23.89 -15.17
N LEU A 71 16.37 24.31 -16.38
CA LEU A 71 15.01 24.18 -16.90
C LEU A 71 14.68 22.72 -17.20
N GLU A 72 15.62 21.97 -17.78
CA GLU A 72 15.44 20.54 -18.05
C GLU A 72 15.22 19.75 -16.76
N SER A 73 16.03 20.00 -15.74
CA SER A 73 15.91 19.39 -14.41
C SER A 73 14.59 19.76 -13.72
N PHE A 74 14.13 21.00 -13.87
CA PHE A 74 12.83 21.44 -13.38
C PHE A 74 11.68 20.67 -14.04
N LYS A 75 11.69 20.61 -15.37
CA LYS A 75 10.66 19.92 -16.16
C LYS A 75 10.61 18.42 -15.88
N SER A 76 11.77 17.76 -15.80
CA SER A 76 11.82 16.34 -15.47
C SER A 76 11.26 16.06 -14.07
N TYR A 77 11.63 16.88 -13.08
CA TYR A 77 11.12 16.73 -11.73
C TYR A 77 9.59 16.91 -11.66
N HIS A 78 9.04 17.96 -12.28
CA HIS A 78 7.60 18.18 -12.27
C HIS A 78 6.82 17.08 -13.00
N ALA A 79 7.37 16.56 -14.10
CA ALA A 79 6.80 15.41 -14.79
C ALA A 79 6.76 14.16 -13.88
N ASP A 80 7.87 13.86 -13.20
CA ASP A 80 7.97 12.71 -12.29
C ASP A 80 7.03 12.85 -11.08
N VAL A 81 6.93 14.05 -10.51
CA VAL A 81 6.02 14.34 -9.39
C VAL A 81 4.58 14.16 -9.83
N LYS A 82 4.20 14.68 -10.99
CA LYS A 82 2.85 14.54 -11.53
C LYS A 82 2.51 13.06 -11.78
N GLU A 83 3.40 12.31 -12.41
CA GLU A 83 3.22 10.87 -12.61
C GLU A 83 3.11 10.12 -11.27
N GLY A 84 3.92 10.51 -10.28
CA GLY A 84 3.89 9.96 -8.93
C GLY A 84 2.55 10.19 -8.23
N ILE A 85 2.00 11.40 -8.34
CA ILE A 85 0.67 11.74 -7.80
C ILE A 85 -0.42 10.91 -8.48
N GLU A 86 -0.42 10.83 -9.81
CA GLU A 86 -1.41 10.02 -10.55
C GLU A 86 -1.36 8.53 -10.18
N LYS A 87 -0.16 7.98 -9.96
CA LYS A 87 0.00 6.60 -9.47
C LYS A 87 -0.57 6.43 -8.07
N LEU A 88 -0.32 7.39 -7.17
CA LEU A 88 -0.85 7.36 -5.81
C LEU A 88 -2.37 7.46 -5.76
N GLU A 89 -2.97 8.32 -6.59
CA GLU A 89 -4.42 8.42 -6.73
C GLU A 89 -5.04 7.08 -7.16
N LYS A 90 -4.46 6.42 -8.16
CA LYS A 90 -4.91 5.08 -8.61
C LYS A 90 -4.82 4.05 -7.49
N VAL A 91 -3.75 4.07 -6.70
CA VAL A 91 -3.60 3.17 -5.54
C VAL A 91 -4.67 3.47 -4.49
N ALA A 92 -4.89 4.75 -4.18
CA ALA A 92 -5.90 5.17 -3.22
C ALA A 92 -7.32 4.73 -3.66
N GLU A 93 -7.65 4.86 -4.95
CA GLU A 93 -8.91 4.35 -5.49
C GLU A 93 -9.08 2.83 -5.32
N MET A 94 -8.01 2.05 -5.57
CA MET A 94 -8.05 0.61 -5.39
C MET A 94 -8.27 0.22 -3.93
N MET A 95 -7.64 0.96 -2.99
CA MET A 95 -7.84 0.76 -1.56
C MET A 95 -9.27 1.11 -1.14
N LEU A 96 -9.84 2.21 -1.64
CA LEU A 96 -11.23 2.58 -1.39
C LEU A 96 -12.21 1.52 -1.92
N LYS A 97 -11.99 1.02 -3.14
CA LYS A 97 -12.78 -0.09 -3.71
C LYS A 97 -12.69 -1.37 -2.89
N SER A 98 -11.55 -1.61 -2.23
CA SER A 98 -11.33 -2.77 -1.37
C SER A 98 -11.98 -2.63 0.01
N LEU A 99 -12.15 -1.39 0.49
CA LEU A 99 -12.86 -1.08 1.74
C LEU A 99 -14.38 -1.12 1.57
N GLU A 100 -14.91 -0.93 0.36
CA GLU A 100 -16.35 -1.08 0.12
C GLU A 100 -16.80 -2.52 0.44
N PRO A 101 -17.72 -2.72 1.40
CA PRO A 101 -18.28 -4.04 1.67
C PRO A 101 -18.85 -4.62 0.38
N PRO A 102 -18.62 -5.92 0.09
CA PRO A 102 -19.14 -6.52 -1.13
C PRO A 102 -20.64 -6.30 -1.19
N ARG A 103 -21.10 -5.56 -2.21
CA ARG A 103 -22.53 -5.27 -2.42
C ARG A 103 -23.23 -6.57 -2.79
N VAL A 104 -23.69 -7.31 -1.79
CA VAL A 104 -24.45 -8.55 -2.00
C VAL A 104 -25.76 -8.15 -2.68
N LYS A 105 -25.87 -8.43 -3.98
CA LYS A 105 -27.11 -8.20 -4.73
C LYS A 105 -28.23 -8.97 -4.03
N ALA A 106 -29.36 -8.31 -3.78
CA ALA A 106 -30.52 -8.94 -3.18
C ALA A 106 -30.94 -10.17 -3.99
N LYS A 107 -31.25 -11.28 -3.31
CA LYS A 107 -31.65 -12.53 -3.97
C LYS A 107 -32.87 -12.31 -4.86
N GLY A 108 -32.81 -12.80 -6.09
CA GLY A 108 -33.93 -12.72 -7.03
C GLY A 108 -35.13 -13.59 -6.63
N LYS A 109 -36.31 -13.31 -7.22
CA LYS A 109 -37.57 -14.04 -6.92
C LYS A 109 -37.45 -15.56 -7.08
N LYS A 110 -36.76 -16.02 -8.14
CA LYS A 110 -36.53 -17.45 -8.40
C LYS A 110 -35.62 -18.11 -7.36
N GLN A 111 -34.52 -17.43 -6.97
CA GLN A 111 -33.62 -17.91 -5.91
C GLN A 111 -34.34 -18.01 -4.58
N ARG A 112 -35.11 -16.97 -4.20
CA ARG A 112 -35.93 -16.99 -2.98
C ARG A 112 -36.93 -18.15 -2.95
N LYS A 113 -37.57 -18.46 -4.09
CA LYS A 113 -38.52 -19.57 -4.20
C LYS A 113 -37.81 -20.92 -4.01
N ARG A 114 -36.64 -21.11 -4.60
CA ARG A 114 -35.83 -22.33 -4.45
C ARG A 114 -35.35 -22.52 -3.02
N ASP A 115 -34.83 -21.47 -2.38
CA ASP A 115 -34.37 -21.51 -0.99
C ASP A 115 -35.52 -21.83 -0.02
N LYS A 116 -36.69 -21.22 -0.24
CA LYS A 116 -37.89 -21.52 0.55
C LYS A 116 -38.31 -22.98 0.41
N TRP A 117 -38.29 -23.52 -0.81
CA TRP A 117 -38.62 -24.92 -1.04
C TRP A 117 -37.61 -25.86 -0.36
N ALA A 118 -36.31 -25.61 -0.54
CA ALA A 118 -35.26 -26.39 0.12
C ALA A 118 -35.41 -26.40 1.65
N LYS A 119 -35.75 -25.26 2.25
CA LYS A 119 -36.03 -25.16 3.69
C LYS A 119 -37.23 -26.01 4.11
N VAL A 120 -38.31 -25.97 3.36
CA VAL A 120 -39.53 -26.76 3.64
C VAL A 120 -39.24 -28.25 3.51
N SER A 121 -38.53 -28.66 2.45
CA SER A 121 -38.14 -30.06 2.22
C SER A 121 -37.23 -30.58 3.34
N ALA A 122 -36.25 -29.77 3.78
CA ALA A 122 -35.37 -30.14 4.89
C ALA A 122 -36.14 -30.31 6.21
N ILE A 123 -37.12 -29.44 6.50
CA ILE A 123 -37.98 -29.56 7.69
C ILE A 123 -38.86 -30.82 7.60
N ALA A 124 -39.43 -31.09 6.43
CA ALA A 124 -40.25 -32.28 6.23
C ALA A 124 -39.43 -33.57 6.37
N ALA A 125 -38.23 -33.62 5.79
CA ALA A 125 -37.32 -34.75 5.94
C ALA A 125 -36.86 -34.94 7.40
N ALA A 126 -36.57 -33.85 8.12
CA ALA A 126 -36.21 -33.93 9.53
C ALA A 126 -37.35 -34.47 10.40
N ARG A 127 -38.60 -34.09 10.11
CA ARG A 127 -39.78 -34.63 10.80
C ARG A 127 -40.04 -36.10 10.48
N ALA A 128 -39.85 -36.50 9.22
CA ALA A 128 -39.98 -37.89 8.81
C ALA A 128 -38.89 -38.79 9.42
N ALA A 129 -37.67 -38.27 9.63
CA ALA A 129 -36.58 -39.00 10.28
C ALA A 129 -36.72 -39.08 11.81
N GLN A 130 -37.68 -38.36 12.41
CA GLN A 130 -37.99 -38.40 13.85
C GLN A 130 -39.20 -39.30 14.17
N GLN A 131 -39.85 -39.86 13.14
CA GLN A 131 -40.90 -40.89 13.26
C GLN A 131 -40.29 -42.28 13.05
#